data_AF-A0A382BD38-F1
#
_entry.id   AF-A0A382BD38-F1
#
_cell.length_a   1.000
_cell.length_b   1.000
_cell.length_c   1.000
_cell.angle_alpha   90.00
_cell.angle_beta   90.00
_cell.angle_gamma   90.00
#
_symmetry.space_group_name_H-M   'P 1'
#
loop_
_entity.id
_entity.type
_entity.pdbx_description
1 polymer ?
#
loop_
_entity_poly.entity_id
_entity_poly.type
_entity_poly.pdbx_seq_one_letter_code
_entity_poly.pdbx_strand_id
1 'polypeptide(L)' 'MDQKIRIRLKAYDHRVLDQSAHEIVETAERTGARVVGPVPLPTERSIYTVLRSPHVD' A
#
# COMPACT_ATOMS: atom_id res chain seq x y z
N MET A 1 -10.58 19.01 -19.45
CA MET A 1 -10.88 18.39 -18.14
C MET A 1 -10.18 17.04 -18.11
N ASP A 2 -9.03 16.93 -17.47
CA ASP A 2 -8.31 15.65 -17.39
C ASP A 2 -8.86 14.82 -16.23
N GLN A 3 -9.49 13.69 -16.53
CA GLN A 3 -9.88 12.72 -15.51
C GLN A 3 -8.64 11.96 -15.04
N LYS A 4 -8.09 12.38 -13.89
CA LYS A 4 -6.94 11.73 -13.24
C LYS A 4 -7.41 10.92 -12.04
N ILE A 5 -7.26 9.59 -12.11
CA ILE A 5 -7.51 8.68 -11.00
C ILE A 5 -6.22 8.56 -10.18
N ARG A 6 -6.31 8.68 -8.85
CA ARG A 6 -5.19 8.47 -7.92
C ARG A 6 -5.52 7.32 -6.99
N ILE A 7 -4.74 6.26 -7.04
CA ILE A 7 -4.92 5.04 -6.24
C ILE A 7 -3.88 5.07 -5.12
N ARG A 8 -4.31 4.89 -3.87
CA ARG A 8 -3.41 4.73 -2.71
C ARG A 8 -3.62 3.35 -2.12
N LEU A 9 -2.61 2.50 -2.22
CA LEU A 9 -2.63 1.15 -1.68
C LEU A 9 -2.05 1.15 -0.26
N LYS A 10 -2.69 0.46 0.67
CA LYS A 10 -2.20 0.23 2.03
C LYS A 10 -2.38 -1.26 2.37
N ALA A 11 -1.34 -1.90 2.85
CA ALA A 11 -1.38 -3.26 3.35
C ALA A 11 -0.39 -3.42 4.51
N TYR A 12 -0.60 -4.46 5.33
CA TYR A 12 0.32 -4.82 6.41
C TYR A 12 1.50 -5.67 5.90
N ASP A 13 1.29 -6.47 4.86
CA ASP A 13 2.33 -7.26 4.20
C ASP A 13 2.74 -6.61 2.88
N HIS A 14 4.04 -6.39 2.71
CA HIS A 14 4.63 -5.82 1.50
C HIS A 14 4.49 -6.75 0.29
N ARG A 15 4.55 -8.08 0.47
CA ARG A 15 4.53 -9.02 -0.66
C ARG A 15 3.23 -8.96 -1.45
N VAL A 16 2.11 -8.90 -0.74
CA VAL A 16 0.77 -8.80 -1.32
C VAL A 16 0.60 -7.42 -1.97
N LEU A 17 1.10 -6.37 -1.31
CA LEU A 17 1.05 -5.01 -1.85
C LEU A 17 1.75 -4.89 -3.19
N ASP A 18 2.97 -5.44 -3.29
CA ASP A 18 3.79 -5.38 -4.49
C ASP A 18 3.17 -6.19 -5.64
N GLN A 19 2.64 -7.38 -5.34
CA GLN A 19 1.93 -8.21 -6.31
C GLN A 19 0.69 -7.47 -6.87
N SER A 20 -0.17 -6.95 -5.99
CA SER A 20 -1.37 -6.22 -6.43
C SER A 20 -1.02 -4.93 -7.19
N ALA A 21 0.02 -4.20 -6.77
CA ALA A 21 0.48 -3.02 -7.49
C ALA A 21 0.92 -3.37 -8.92
N HIS A 22 1.65 -4.48 -9.09
CA HIS A 22 2.09 -4.93 -10.40
C HIS A 22 0.92 -5.34 -11.30
N GLU A 23 -0.04 -6.14 -10.79
CA GLU A 23 -1.24 -6.57 -11.52
C GLU A 23 -2.10 -5.37 -11.98
N ILE A 24 -2.24 -4.35 -11.12
CA ILE A 24 -2.99 -3.11 -11.47
C ILE A 24 -2.29 -2.34 -12.57
N VAL A 25 -0.96 -2.19 -12.49
CA VAL A 25 -0.17 -1.48 -13.51
C VAL A 25 -0.28 -2.20 -14.85
N GLU A 26 -0.07 -3.52 -14.89
CA GLU A 26 -0.17 -4.32 -16.10
C GLU A 26 -1.58 -4.25 -16.73
N THR A 27 -2.63 -4.24 -15.90
CA THR A 27 -4.02 -4.11 -16.37
C THR A 27 -4.30 -2.70 -16.93
N ALA A 28 -3.79 -1.66 -16.27
CA ALA A 28 -3.93 -0.28 -16.72
C ALA A 28 -3.16 0.00 -18.03
N GLU A 29 -1.97 -0.59 -18.18
CA GLU A 29 -1.20 -0.54 -19.42
C GLU A 29 -1.92 -1.28 -20.56
N ARG A 30 -2.49 -2.47 -20.30
CA ARG A 30 -3.29 -3.23 -21.28
C ARG A 30 -4.53 -2.47 -21.77
N THR A 31 -5.14 -1.65 -20.92
CA THR A 31 -6.29 -0.81 -21.30
C THR A 31 -5.89 0.50 -22.00
N GLY A 32 -4.60 0.76 -22.18
CA GLY A 32 -4.08 1.94 -22.88
C GLY A 32 -4.07 3.22 -22.03
N ALA A 33 -4.23 3.10 -20.71
CA ALA A 33 -4.16 4.25 -19.82
C ALA A 33 -2.70 4.67 -19.58
N ARG A 34 -2.46 5.99 -19.49
CA ARG A 34 -1.15 6.53 -19.11
C ARG A 34 -0.94 6.35 -17.60
N VAL A 35 -0.06 5.42 -17.23
CA VAL A 35 0.27 5.13 -15.83
C VAL A 35 1.45 5.96 -15.37
N VAL A 36 1.35 6.52 -14.15
CA VAL A 36 2.51 6.98 -13.38
C VAL A 36 2.80 5.84 -12.41
N GLY A 37 3.99 5.24 -12.52
CA GLY A 37 4.34 3.99 -11.84
C GLY A 37 4.16 4.03 -10.31
N PRO A 38 4.22 2.86 -9.65
CA PRO A 38 4.00 2.76 -8.21
C PRO A 38 5.07 3.58 -7.47
N VAL A 39 4.65 4.66 -6.81
CA VAL A 39 5.53 5.48 -5.99
C VAL A 39 5.47 4.98 -4.55
N PRO A 40 6.56 4.40 -4.00
CA PRO A 40 6.56 3.95 -2.62
C PRO A 40 6.48 5.15 -1.68
N LEU A 41 5.57 5.07 -0.72
CA LEU A 41 5.44 6.05 0.36
C LEU A 41 6.06 5.48 1.64
N PRO A 42 6.56 6.33 2.56
CA PRO A 42 7.05 5.86 3.85
C PRO A 42 6.00 5.04 4.61
N THR A 43 6.44 3.95 5.25
CA THR A 43 5.57 3.08 6.05
C THR A 43 5.22 3.75 7.38
N GLU A 44 3.92 3.90 7.66
CA GLU A 44 3.42 4.34 8.95
C GLU A 44 3.60 3.19 9.97
N ARG A 45 4.39 3.42 11.03
CA ARG A 45 4.63 2.43 12.09
C ARG A 45 4.03 2.93 13.41
N SER A 46 3.03 2.23 13.91
CA SER A 46 2.44 2.49 15.23
C SER A 46 3.00 1.49 16.24
N ILE A 47 3.72 1.99 17.24
CA ILE A 47 4.30 1.18 18.32
C ILE A 47 3.43 1.39 19.57
N TYR A 48 2.89 0.30 20.10
CA TYR A 48 2.09 0.31 21.32
C TYR A 48 2.79 -0.50 22.41
N THR A 49 2.87 0.06 23.61
CA THR A 49 3.38 -0.65 24.79
C THR A 49 2.19 -1.15 25.59
N VAL A 50 2.15 -2.45 25.87
CA VAL A 50 1.12 -3.08 26.70
C VAL A 50 1.75 -3.63 27.97
N LEU A 51 1.00 -3.62 29.08
CA LEU A 51 1.40 -4.30 30.31
C LEU A 51 1.47 -5.81 30.03
N ARG A 52 2.59 -6.45 30.36
CA ARG A 52 2.78 -7.89 30.13
C ARG A 52 1.98 -8.77 31.10
N SER A 53 1.77 -8.30 32.32
CA SER A 53 1.03 -9.02 33.37
C SER A 53 -0.03 -8.10 34.00
N PRO A 54 -1.21 -8.63 34.34
CA PRO A 54 -2.20 -7.90 35.14
C PRO A 54 -1.80 -7.76 36.63
N HIS A 55 -0.81 -8.52 37.14
CA HIS A 55 -0.30 -8.41 38.52
C HIS A 55 1.22 -8.67 38.57
N VAL A 56 1.92 -7.78 39.29
CA VAL A 56 3.36 -7.68 39.67
C VAL A 56 4.39 -8.53 38.90
N ASP A 57 5.43 -7.84 38.39
CA ASP A 57 6.69 -8.40 37.87
C ASP A 57 7.47 -9.19 38.95
#